data_AF-A0A1H0MV58-F1
#
_entry.id   AF-A0A1H0MV58-F1
#
_cell.length_a   1.000
_cell.length_b   1.000
_cell.length_c   1.000
_cell.angle_alpha   90.00
_cell.angle_beta   90.00
_cell.angle_gamma   90.00
#
_symmetry.space_group_name_H-M   'P 1'
#
loop_
_entity.id
_entity.type
_entity.pdbx_description
1 polymer ?
#
loop_
_entity_poly.entity_id
_entity_poly.type
_entity_poly.pdbx_seq_one_letter_code
_entity_poly.pdbx_strand_id
1 'polypeptide(L)'
;MMSQPFWKSFLKTLIGNVTRARSAAVHWRYRFFQTSWISNLFIASLALFLLVAEPALAQSIDLSPIQSLLQGIVDALTGPLGVVIATLAVLGVFLSWFFNIIDLRQALWVLVGIAGVAAAPTIVAAVFAGG
;
A
#
# COMPACT_ATOMS: atom_id res chain seq x y z
N MET A 1 -24.95 -38.94 -68.58
CA MET A 1 -24.68 -38.87 -67.13
C MET A 1 -23.57 -37.85 -66.94
N MET A 2 -23.87 -36.69 -66.34
CA MET A 2 -22.96 -35.52 -66.34
C MET A 2 -22.06 -35.60 -65.10
N SER A 3 -20.75 -35.81 -65.30
CA SER A 3 -19.76 -35.81 -64.21
C SER A 3 -19.66 -34.40 -63.62
N GLN A 4 -19.93 -34.25 -62.33
CA GLN A 4 -19.78 -32.95 -61.66
C GLN A 4 -18.30 -32.55 -61.68
N PRO A 5 -17.96 -31.30 -62.01
CA PRO A 5 -16.57 -30.86 -62.07
C PRO A 5 -15.93 -30.98 -60.68
N PHE A 6 -14.74 -31.58 -60.62
CA PHE A 6 -13.97 -31.87 -59.40
C PHE A 6 -13.93 -30.68 -58.42
N TRP A 7 -13.80 -29.46 -58.95
CA TRP A 7 -13.74 -28.23 -58.18
C TRP A 7 -15.01 -27.95 -57.35
N LYS A 8 -16.19 -28.37 -57.83
CA LYS A 8 -17.44 -28.25 -57.06
C LYS A 8 -17.51 -29.22 -55.89
N SER A 9 -16.97 -30.43 -56.04
CA SER A 9 -16.85 -31.39 -54.93
C SER A 9 -15.86 -30.90 -53.88
N PHE A 10 -14.72 -30.37 -54.33
CA PHE A 10 -13.69 -29.84 -53.43
C PHE A 10 -14.21 -28.66 -52.60
N LEU A 11 -14.89 -27.70 -53.23
CA LEU A 11 -15.50 -26.56 -52.53
C LEU A 11 -16.54 -26.99 -51.49
N LYS A 12 -17.42 -27.94 -51.83
CA LYS A 12 -18.43 -28.44 -50.88
C LYS A 12 -17.77 -29.14 -49.68
N THR A 13 -16.72 -29.91 -49.91
CA THR A 13 -15.98 -30.59 -48.84
C THR A 13 -15.26 -29.59 -47.93
N LEU A 14 -14.62 -28.56 -48.48
CA LEU A 14 -13.95 -27.53 -47.69
C LEU A 14 -14.92 -26.74 -46.82
N ILE A 15 -16.04 -26.28 -47.39
CA ILE A 15 -17.06 -25.54 -46.63
C ILE A 15 -17.62 -26.42 -45.51
N GLY A 16 -17.92 -27.69 -45.81
CA GLY A 16 -18.39 -28.65 -44.81
C GLY A 16 -17.37 -28.99 -43.72
N ASN A 17 -16.06 -28.90 -44.00
CA ASN A 17 -15.01 -29.09 -43.00
C ASN A 17 -14.83 -27.84 -42.12
N VAL A 18 -14.91 -26.64 -42.69
CA VAL A 18 -14.79 -25.38 -41.96
C VAL A 18 -15.96 -25.17 -41.01
N THR A 19 -17.19 -25.46 -41.43
CA THR A 19 -18.37 -25.36 -40.54
C THR A 19 -18.28 -26.34 -39.37
N ARG A 20 -17.83 -27.57 -39.62
CA ARG A 20 -17.55 -28.57 -38.57
C ARG A 20 -16.43 -28.12 -37.62
N ALA A 21 -15.35 -27.52 -38.15
CA ALA A 21 -14.26 -26.99 -37.34
C ALA A 21 -14.72 -25.81 -36.45
N ARG A 22 -15.56 -24.91 -36.98
CA ARG A 22 -16.14 -23.81 -36.18
C ARG A 22 -17.09 -24.34 -35.11
N SER A 23 -17.93 -25.32 -35.42
CA SER A 23 -18.82 -25.96 -34.45
C SER A 23 -18.03 -26.71 -33.36
N ALA A 24 -16.93 -27.36 -33.73
CA ALA A 24 -16.03 -28.03 -32.78
C ALA A 24 -15.27 -27.02 -31.91
N ALA A 25 -14.83 -25.88 -32.44
CA ALA A 25 -14.18 -24.84 -31.64
C ALA A 25 -15.14 -24.20 -30.62
N VAL A 26 -16.41 -24.01 -30.99
CA VAL A 26 -17.44 -23.47 -30.09
C VAL A 26 -17.69 -24.42 -28.90
N HIS A 27 -17.79 -25.74 -29.14
CA HIS A 27 -17.97 -26.69 -28.04
C HIS A 27 -16.74 -26.76 -27.11
N TRP A 28 -15.53 -26.57 -27.63
CA TRP A 28 -14.30 -26.58 -26.84
C TRP A 28 -14.24 -25.39 -25.87
N ARG A 29 -14.74 -24.23 -26.30
CA ARG A 29 -14.80 -23.01 -25.47
C ARG A 29 -15.78 -23.14 -24.30
N TYR A 30 -16.89 -23.86 -24.48
CA TYR A 30 -17.76 -24.21 -23.36
C TYR A 30 -17.15 -25.30 -22.49
N ARG A 31 -16.51 -26.34 -23.06
CA ARG A 31 -15.95 -27.47 -22.29
C ARG A 31 -14.90 -27.05 -21.26
N PHE A 32 -14.11 -26.01 -21.54
CA PHE A 32 -13.12 -25.49 -20.60
C PHE A 32 -13.73 -24.75 -19.40
N PHE A 33 -14.97 -24.27 -19.52
CA PHE A 33 -15.74 -23.59 -18.47
C PHE A 33 -16.94 -24.42 -17.94
N GLN A 34 -17.24 -25.56 -18.56
CA GLN A 34 -18.39 -26.43 -18.27
C GLN A 34 -18.04 -27.56 -17.30
N THR A 35 -17.09 -27.33 -16.40
CA THR A 35 -16.99 -28.07 -15.15
C THR A 35 -17.49 -27.15 -14.04
N SER A 36 -18.76 -26.75 -14.14
CA SER A 36 -19.45 -25.83 -13.21
C SER A 36 -19.22 -26.20 -11.74
N TRP A 37 -19.12 -27.48 -11.45
CA TRP A 37 -18.81 -28.02 -10.13
C TRP A 37 -17.38 -27.69 -9.68
N ILE A 38 -16.38 -27.81 -10.55
CA ILE A 38 -14.97 -27.54 -10.26
C ILE A 38 -14.71 -26.04 -10.14
N SER A 39 -15.31 -25.23 -11.03
CA SER A 39 -15.21 -23.76 -10.95
C SER A 39 -15.83 -23.23 -9.65
N ASN A 40 -16.98 -23.77 -9.23
CA ASN A 40 -17.63 -23.36 -7.99
C ASN A 40 -16.80 -23.77 -6.77
N LEU A 41 -16.20 -24.96 -6.78
CA LEU A 41 -15.29 -25.41 -5.71
C LEU A 41 -14.02 -24.57 -5.63
N PHE A 42 -13.46 -24.16 -6.78
CA PHE A 42 -12.28 -23.30 -6.83
C PHE A 42 -12.59 -21.88 -6.33
N ILE A 43 -13.72 -21.30 -6.72
CA ILE A 43 -14.16 -19.99 -6.24
C ILE A 43 -14.49 -20.05 -4.74
N ALA A 44 -15.15 -21.11 -4.28
CA ALA A 44 -15.44 -21.32 -2.86
C ALA A 44 -14.16 -21.51 -2.03
N SER A 45 -13.15 -22.24 -2.53
CA SER A 45 -11.88 -22.40 -1.84
C SER A 45 -11.10 -21.08 -1.79
N LEU A 46 -11.08 -20.31 -2.87
CA LEU A 46 -10.44 -18.99 -2.91
C LEU A 46 -11.14 -18.01 -1.96
N ALA A 47 -12.48 -18.01 -1.93
CA ALA A 47 -13.26 -17.20 -1.01
C ALA A 47 -13.02 -17.59 0.44
N LEU A 48 -12.94 -18.89 0.75
CA LEU A 48 -12.53 -19.39 2.07
C LEU A 48 -11.11 -18.98 2.43
N PHE A 49 -10.18 -19.05 1.47
CA PHE A 49 -8.81 -18.56 1.66
C PHE A 49 -8.77 -17.06 1.93
N LEU A 50 -9.65 -16.25 1.33
CA LEU A 50 -9.74 -14.82 1.61
C LEU A 50 -10.44 -14.52 2.94
N LEU A 51 -11.35 -15.39 3.38
CA LEU A 51 -12.05 -15.28 4.67
C LEU A 51 -11.19 -15.74 5.85
N VAL A 52 -10.32 -16.72 5.61
CA VAL A 52 -9.32 -17.28 6.55
C VAL A 52 -7.97 -16.58 6.39
N ALA A 53 -7.77 -15.77 5.34
CA ALA A 53 -6.67 -14.82 5.24
C ALA A 53 -6.90 -13.72 6.27
N GLU A 54 -6.58 -14.04 7.52
CA GLU A 54 -6.28 -13.05 8.51
C GLU A 54 -5.13 -12.16 7.94
N PRO A 55 -5.15 -10.84 8.16
CA PRO A 55 -4.05 -9.95 7.79
C PRO A 55 -2.69 -10.36 8.41
N ALA A 56 -2.69 -11.38 9.27
CA ALA A 56 -1.58 -11.89 10.06
C ALA A 56 -0.54 -12.72 9.29
N LEU A 57 -0.83 -13.26 8.09
CA LEU A 57 0.21 -14.01 7.33
C LEU A 57 1.24 -13.09 6.62
N ALA A 58 1.08 -11.76 6.73
CA ALA A 58 2.01 -10.78 6.19
C ALA A 58 2.77 -9.96 7.26
N GLN A 59 2.56 -10.20 8.56
CA GLN A 59 3.07 -9.33 9.63
C GLN A 59 3.85 -10.10 10.72
N SER A 60 5.06 -10.55 10.41
CA SER A 60 6.00 -10.98 11.47
C SER A 60 7.46 -10.67 11.13
N ILE A 61 7.72 -9.51 10.53
CA ILE A 61 9.05 -8.91 10.71
C ILE A 61 9.00 -8.28 12.10
N ASP A 62 9.92 -8.68 12.96
CA ASP A 62 10.07 -8.06 14.27
C ASP A 62 10.56 -6.61 14.08
N LEU A 63 9.61 -5.68 14.06
CA LEU A 63 9.89 -4.24 14.06
C LEU A 63 10.24 -3.74 15.46
N SER A 64 10.18 -4.58 16.51
CA SER A 64 10.51 -4.20 17.89
C SER A 64 11.84 -3.48 18.01
N PRO A 65 12.94 -3.91 17.34
CA PRO A 65 14.19 -3.18 17.39
C PRO A 65 14.02 -1.76 16.85
N ILE A 66 13.57 -1.61 15.60
CA ILE A 66 13.46 -0.28 14.97
C ILE A 66 12.47 0.62 15.72
N GLN A 67 11.35 0.09 16.20
CA GLN A 67 10.39 0.85 17.01
C GLN A 67 11.02 1.31 18.33
N SER A 68 11.76 0.44 19.02
CA SER A 68 12.44 0.79 20.28
C SER A 68 13.53 1.84 20.07
N LEU A 69 14.28 1.77 18.96
CA LEU A 69 15.28 2.77 18.62
C LEU A 69 14.63 4.13 18.31
N LEU A 70 13.57 4.14 17.49
CA LEU A 70 12.89 5.40 17.13
C LEU A 70 12.18 6.03 18.33
N GLN A 71 11.52 5.23 19.18
CA GLN A 71 10.95 5.72 20.43
C GLN A 71 12.03 6.22 21.39
N GLY A 72 13.15 5.50 21.53
CA GLY A 72 14.27 5.95 22.35
C GLY A 72 14.85 7.30 21.89
N ILE A 73 14.90 7.57 20.59
CA ILE A 73 15.31 8.89 20.06
C ILE A 73 14.29 9.96 20.42
N VAL A 74 12.99 9.69 20.22
CA VAL A 74 11.92 10.63 20.57
C VAL A 74 11.97 10.94 22.07
N ASP A 75 12.05 9.91 22.91
CA ASP A 75 12.13 10.04 24.37
C ASP A 75 13.38 10.78 24.83
N ALA A 76 14.53 10.60 24.16
CA ALA A 76 15.72 11.37 24.47
C ALA A 76 15.54 12.86 24.12
N LEU A 77 14.88 13.16 22.99
CA LEU A 77 14.66 14.52 22.50
C LEU A 77 13.52 15.26 23.23
N THR A 78 12.51 14.55 23.73
CA THR A 78 11.32 15.16 24.37
C THR A 78 11.22 14.86 25.86
N GLY A 79 12.05 13.96 26.38
CA GLY A 79 12.16 13.65 27.80
C GLY A 79 13.05 14.64 28.57
N PRO A 80 13.49 14.28 29.79
CA PRO A 80 14.19 15.19 30.69
C PRO A 80 15.45 15.82 30.09
N LEU A 81 16.20 15.07 29.27
CA LEU A 81 17.42 15.57 28.61
C LEU A 81 17.10 16.66 27.58
N GLY A 82 16.11 16.40 26.71
CA GLY A 82 15.63 17.38 25.74
C GLY A 82 15.15 18.67 26.37
N VAL A 83 14.42 18.59 27.50
CA VAL A 83 13.96 19.76 28.25
C VAL A 83 15.13 20.62 28.76
N VAL A 84 16.19 19.99 29.28
CA VAL A 84 17.38 20.72 29.74
C VAL A 84 18.07 21.43 28.57
N ILE A 85 18.25 20.75 27.44
CA ILE A 85 18.88 21.34 26.25
C ILE A 85 18.04 22.50 25.72
N ALA A 86 16.72 22.32 25.63
CA ALA A 86 15.79 23.38 25.22
C ALA A 86 15.85 24.59 26.16
N THR A 87 15.93 24.34 27.47
CA THR A 87 16.05 25.41 28.47
C THR A 87 17.35 26.21 28.27
N LEU A 88 18.48 25.54 28.05
CA LEU A 88 19.75 26.20 27.76
C LEU A 88 19.69 27.01 26.46
N ALA A 89 19.05 26.49 25.42
CA ALA A 89 18.85 27.20 24.16
C ALA A 89 18.00 28.46 24.33
N VAL A 90 16.88 28.37 25.05
CA VAL A 90 16.00 29.52 25.35
C VAL A 90 16.75 30.58 26.15
N LEU A 91 17.57 30.19 27.13
CA LEU A 91 18.42 31.12 27.87
C LEU A 91 19.42 31.84 26.96
N GLY A 92 20.08 31.11 26.06
CA GLY A 92 21.00 31.70 25.08
C GLY A 92 20.30 32.73 24.18
N VAL A 93 19.15 32.37 23.60
CA VAL A 93 18.36 33.26 22.73
C VAL A 93 17.88 34.49 23.50
N PHE A 94 17.40 34.31 24.73
CA PHE A 94 16.96 35.41 25.58
C PHE A 94 18.09 36.39 25.88
N LEU A 95 19.27 35.90 26.26
CA LEU A 95 20.44 36.74 26.54
C LEU A 95 20.96 37.42 25.27
N SER A 96 21.05 36.71 24.14
CA SER A 96 21.47 37.31 22.86
C SER A 96 20.53 38.44 22.43
N TRP A 97 19.23 38.29 22.63
CA TRP A 97 18.26 39.36 22.35
C TRP A 97 18.38 40.51 23.36
N PHE A 98 18.51 40.21 24.65
CA PHE A 98 18.64 41.22 25.71
C PHE A 98 19.88 42.10 25.53
N PHE A 99 21.00 41.53 25.06
CA PHE A 99 22.21 42.27 24.72
C PHE A 99 22.17 42.94 23.34
N ASN A 100 21.01 42.96 22.67
CA ASN A 100 20.80 43.55 21.36
C ASN A 100 21.74 42.98 20.27
N ILE A 101 22.15 41.71 20.41
CA ILE A 101 22.95 40.98 19.41
C ILE A 101 22.04 40.44 18.30
N ILE A 102 20.81 40.04 18.65
CA ILE A 102 19.77 39.61 17.71
C ILE A 102 18.49 40.42 17.93
N ASP A 103 17.72 40.64 16.87
CA ASP A 103 16.45 41.38 16.93
C ASP A 103 15.32 40.55 17.56
N LEU A 104 14.32 41.24 18.14
CA LEU A 104 13.15 40.59 18.78
C LEU A 104 12.43 39.63 17.84
N ARG A 105 12.27 40.01 16.57
CA ARG A 105 11.62 39.17 15.57
C ARG A 105 12.37 37.84 15.40
N GLN A 106 13.69 37.88 15.32
CA GLN A 106 14.51 36.69 15.17
C GLN A 106 14.41 35.81 16.42
N ALA A 107 14.49 36.42 17.60
CA ALA A 107 14.31 35.70 18.87
C ALA A 107 12.95 34.99 18.93
N LEU A 108 11.88 35.67 18.53
CA LEU A 108 10.53 35.08 18.49
C LEU A 108 10.42 33.91 17.50
N TRP A 109 10.99 34.01 16.30
CA TRP A 109 10.99 32.89 15.36
C TRP A 109 11.73 31.65 15.90
N VAL A 110 12.82 31.86 16.64
CA VAL A 110 13.55 30.76 17.28
C VAL A 110 12.73 30.14 18.42
N LEU A 111 12.07 30.95 19.24
CA LEU A 111 11.20 30.45 20.31
C LEU A 111 10.02 29.63 19.77
N VAL A 112 9.39 30.09 18.68
CA VAL A 112 8.34 29.33 17.99
C VAL A 112 8.89 27.99 17.47
N GLY A 113 10.09 27.97 16.91
CA GLY A 113 10.74 26.74 16.47
C GLY A 113 10.97 25.74 17.61
N ILE A 114 11.50 26.20 18.74
CA ILE A 114 11.72 25.36 19.93
C ILE A 114 10.39 24.80 20.46
N ALA A 115 9.36 25.65 20.58
CA ALA A 115 8.02 25.22 21.00
C ALA A 115 7.41 24.21 20.02
N GLY A 116 7.61 24.40 18.71
CA GLY A 116 7.14 23.49 17.67
C GLY A 116 7.79 22.10 17.76
N VAL A 117 9.10 22.02 18.00
CA VAL A 117 9.81 20.74 18.19
C VAL A 117 9.29 20.00 19.43
N ALA A 118 9.09 20.72 20.54
CA ALA A 118 8.55 20.12 21.76
C ALA A 118 7.08 19.64 21.60
N ALA A 119 6.28 20.34 20.79
CA ALA A 119 4.89 19.98 20.53
C ALA A 119 4.71 18.91 19.45
N ALA A 120 5.75 18.58 18.68
CA ALA A 120 5.66 17.68 17.53
C ALA A 120 5.03 16.31 17.84
N PRO A 121 5.39 15.60 18.94
CA PRO A 121 4.76 14.30 19.25
C PRO A 121 3.25 14.42 19.50
N THR A 122 2.82 15.48 20.20
CA THR A 122 1.41 15.73 20.50
C THR A 122 0.60 16.02 19.25
N ILE A 123 1.16 16.80 18.32
CA ILE A 123 0.50 17.13 17.04
C ILE A 123 0.36 15.87 16.18
N VAL A 124 1.44 15.09 16.04
CA VAL A 124 1.42 13.83 15.26
C VAL A 124 0.42 12.85 15.88
N ALA A 125 0.43 12.68 17.20
CA ALA A 125 -0.55 11.84 17.88
C ALA A 125 -1.98 12.30 17.62
N ALA A 126 -2.26 13.60 17.72
CA ALA A 126 -3.61 14.13 17.46
C ALA A 126 -4.07 13.91 16.00
N VAL A 127 -3.18 14.05 15.02
CA VAL A 127 -3.50 13.83 13.59
C VAL A 127 -3.82 12.38 13.30
N PHE A 128 -3.08 11.44 13.87
CA PHE A 128 -3.23 10.01 13.57
C PHE A 128 -4.15 9.25 14.54
N ALA A 129 -4.51 9.82 15.69
CA ALA A 129 -5.43 9.20 16.66
C ALA A 129 -6.92 9.48 16.38
N GLY A 130 -7.25 10.39 15.45
CA GLY A 130 -8.62 10.77 15.12
C GLY A 130 -9.26 10.02 13.93
N GLY A 131 -8.69 8.88 13.51
CA GLY A 131 -9.17 8.04 12.40
C GLY A 131 -9.93 6.81 12.85
#